data_AF-A0A563CVG0-F1
#
_entry.id   AF-A0A563CVG0-F1
#
_cell.length_a   1.000
_cell.length_b   1.000
_cell.length_c   1.000
_cell.angle_alpha   90.00
_cell.angle_beta   90.00
_cell.angle_gamma   90.00
#
_symmetry.space_group_name_H-M   'P 1'
#
loop_
_entity.id
_entity.type
_entity.pdbx_description
1 polymer ?
#
loop_
_entity_poly.entity_id
_entity_poly.type
_entity_poly.pdbx_seq_one_letter_code
_entity_poly.pdbx_strand_id
1 'polypeptide(L)'
;AYCWPRDSVYVLWPLIRMGYIEEAYNFFDFCRRALSPKGYLSHKYRADGALGSSWHSYVHPDGTVSAPIQEDETASVLFLFCQFYNKTGDDTLLQRFYTSMVVPMANFLASYVDNRTHLPKPSYDLWEEHFMVTTYTTATVQAALFAAANLADQRRDEVGAVAWRTVAEDIKQSAQKRLYDPHQKAFRKGLRRNKNGTYTPDDTLDMSAVYGAFIYGLYDDQEDLHQAVQTALDRFHFKLETPGLPRYEDDAYYRSAPDAPSNWWFIVSLWLAQYYLECGDENSAQRIISWVSSQAWPTGVLSEQIDPVSGSERSVAPLCWSQAEFISTILDTIKR
;
A
#
# COMPACT_ATOMS: atom_id res chain seq x y z
N ALA A 1 -14.08 15.83 -4.36
CA ALA A 1 -13.53 14.57 -3.80
C ALA A 1 -13.40 13.56 -4.93
N TYR A 2 -12.31 12.79 -4.92
CA TYR A 2 -12.12 11.65 -5.82
C TYR A 2 -12.12 10.36 -4.98
N CYS A 3 -12.33 9.23 -5.63
CA CYS A 3 -12.15 7.89 -5.09
C CYS A 3 -10.86 7.32 -5.67
N TRP A 4 -9.86 7.17 -4.82
CA TRP A 4 -8.69 6.35 -5.09
C TRP A 4 -8.98 4.92 -4.65
N PRO A 5 -8.75 3.91 -5.50
CA PRO A 5 -8.89 2.52 -5.09
C PRO A 5 -8.07 2.16 -3.85
N ARG A 6 -6.82 2.65 -3.74
CA ARG A 6 -5.96 2.41 -2.56
C ARG A 6 -6.59 2.93 -1.27
N ASP A 7 -6.92 4.22 -1.21
CA ASP A 7 -7.53 4.84 -0.03
C ASP A 7 -8.83 4.11 0.38
N SER A 8 -9.63 3.70 -0.62
CA SER A 8 -10.87 2.98 -0.38
C SER A 8 -10.62 1.62 0.28
N VAL A 9 -9.55 0.92 -0.08
CA VAL A 9 -9.16 -0.34 0.57
C VAL A 9 -8.85 -0.13 2.05
N TYR A 10 -8.05 0.88 2.37
CA TYR A 10 -7.71 1.19 3.76
C TYR A 10 -8.90 1.67 4.57
N VAL A 11 -9.82 2.42 3.97
CA VAL A 11 -11.09 2.83 4.61
C VAL A 11 -12.01 1.64 4.88
N LEU A 12 -12.12 0.71 3.94
CA LEU A 12 -13.03 -0.43 4.06
C LEU A 12 -12.52 -1.49 5.03
N TRP A 13 -11.22 -1.65 5.19
CA TRP A 13 -10.66 -2.67 6.08
C TRP A 13 -11.17 -2.60 7.53
N PRO A 14 -11.10 -1.47 8.25
CA PRO A 14 -11.66 -1.36 9.59
C PRO A 14 -13.18 -1.54 9.60
N LEU A 15 -13.90 -1.04 8.59
CA LEU A 15 -15.35 -1.23 8.47
C LEU A 15 -15.73 -2.72 8.39
N ILE A 16 -15.06 -3.47 7.51
CA ILE A 16 -15.20 -4.92 7.37
C ILE A 16 -14.90 -5.62 8.70
N ARG A 17 -13.84 -5.21 9.41
CA ARG A 17 -13.47 -5.77 10.71
C ARG A 17 -14.52 -5.52 11.79
N MET A 18 -15.22 -4.38 11.74
CA MET A 18 -16.33 -4.03 12.63
C MET A 18 -17.67 -4.67 12.21
N GLY A 19 -17.73 -5.36 11.07
CA GLY A 19 -18.92 -6.07 10.59
C GLY A 19 -19.76 -5.29 9.58
N TYR A 20 -19.31 -4.13 9.12
CA TYR A 20 -19.93 -3.40 8.01
C TYR A 20 -19.51 -4.02 6.67
N ILE A 21 -20.47 -4.54 5.93
CA ILE A 21 -20.21 -5.33 4.71
C ILE A 21 -20.81 -4.71 3.45
N GLU A 22 -21.82 -3.84 3.58
CA GLU A 22 -22.54 -3.26 2.44
C GLU A 22 -21.65 -2.28 1.65
N GLU A 23 -20.85 -1.48 2.35
CA GLU A 23 -19.89 -0.54 1.77
C GLU A 23 -18.84 -1.28 0.95
N ALA A 24 -18.32 -2.39 1.47
CA ALA A 24 -17.37 -3.24 0.77
C ALA A 24 -17.98 -3.84 -0.50
N TYR A 25 -19.19 -4.40 -0.40
CA TYR A 25 -19.90 -4.95 -1.56
C TYR A 25 -20.13 -3.90 -2.66
N ASN A 26 -20.62 -2.72 -2.29
CA ASN A 26 -20.87 -1.62 -3.22
C ASN A 26 -19.59 -1.12 -3.88
N PHE A 27 -18.49 -1.06 -3.12
CA PHE A 27 -17.18 -0.71 -3.66
C PHE A 27 -16.66 -1.76 -4.65
N PHE A 28 -16.76 -3.05 -4.35
CA PHE A 28 -16.35 -4.10 -5.30
C PHE A 28 -17.20 -4.11 -6.57
N ASP A 29 -18.51 -3.83 -6.47
CA ASP A 29 -19.35 -3.67 -7.68
C ASP A 29 -19.00 -2.42 -8.49
N PHE A 30 -18.59 -1.35 -7.83
CA PHE A 30 -18.00 -0.21 -8.50
C PHE A 30 -16.69 -0.60 -9.23
N CYS A 31 -15.71 -1.22 -8.55
CA CYS A 31 -14.45 -1.65 -9.15
C CYS A 31 -14.65 -2.60 -10.33
N ARG A 32 -15.58 -3.56 -10.22
CA ARG A 32 -15.97 -4.47 -11.31
C ARG A 32 -16.45 -3.72 -12.55
N ARG A 33 -17.26 -2.66 -12.38
CA ARG A 33 -17.75 -1.83 -13.50
C ARG A 33 -16.71 -0.85 -14.03
N ALA A 34 -15.80 -0.42 -13.17
CA ALA A 34 -14.76 0.57 -13.48
C ALA A 34 -13.49 -0.06 -14.09
N LEU A 35 -13.41 -1.39 -14.12
CA LEU A 35 -12.26 -2.13 -14.64
C LEU A 35 -12.02 -1.81 -16.11
N SER A 36 -10.76 -1.56 -16.46
CA SER A 36 -10.38 -1.45 -17.87
C SER A 36 -10.56 -2.79 -18.59
N PRO A 37 -10.68 -2.80 -19.94
CA PRO A 37 -10.70 -4.04 -20.71
C PRO A 37 -9.45 -4.93 -20.52
N LYS A 38 -8.37 -4.36 -19.98
CA LYS A 38 -7.12 -5.07 -19.68
C LYS A 38 -7.03 -5.57 -18.23
N GLY A 39 -8.05 -5.35 -17.40
CA GLY A 39 -8.13 -5.91 -16.06
C GLY A 39 -7.58 -5.05 -14.92
N TYR A 40 -7.14 -3.81 -15.19
CA TYR A 40 -6.65 -2.88 -14.17
C TYR A 40 -7.64 -1.76 -13.85
N LEU A 41 -7.52 -1.20 -12.64
CA LEU A 41 -8.14 0.06 -12.23
C LEU A 41 -7.25 1.26 -12.59
N SER A 42 -7.89 2.40 -12.87
CA SER A 42 -7.20 3.66 -13.15
C SER A 42 -6.89 4.41 -11.85
N HIS A 43 -5.92 5.33 -11.92
CA HIS A 43 -5.44 6.18 -10.83
C HIS A 43 -6.53 6.68 -9.87
N LYS A 44 -7.65 7.22 -10.40
CA LYS A 44 -8.77 7.62 -9.54
C LYS A 44 -10.03 7.90 -10.33
N TYR A 45 -11.12 8.02 -9.58
CA TYR A 45 -12.47 8.18 -10.11
C TYR A 45 -13.19 9.34 -9.44
N ARG A 46 -14.13 9.95 -10.14
CA ARG A 46 -15.10 10.89 -9.60
C ARG A 46 -16.18 10.14 -8.81
N ALA A 47 -16.95 10.87 -8.00
CA ALA A 47 -18.04 10.30 -7.20
C ALA A 47 -19.15 9.63 -8.05
N ASP A 48 -19.28 10.00 -9.32
CA ASP A 48 -20.21 9.38 -10.28
C ASP A 48 -19.61 8.12 -10.97
N GLY A 49 -18.39 7.75 -10.62
CA GLY A 49 -17.65 6.61 -11.18
C GLY A 49 -16.91 6.91 -12.48
N ALA A 50 -16.99 8.12 -13.03
CA ALA A 50 -16.20 8.50 -14.20
C ALA A 50 -14.71 8.61 -13.86
N LEU A 51 -13.82 8.47 -14.85
CA LEU A 51 -12.39 8.67 -14.66
C LEU A 51 -12.09 10.08 -14.15
N GLY A 52 -11.29 10.15 -13.08
CA GLY A 52 -10.77 11.41 -12.54
C GLY A 52 -9.61 11.94 -13.38
N SER A 53 -9.36 13.25 -13.31
CA SER A 53 -8.19 13.85 -13.95
C SER A 53 -6.90 13.34 -13.31
N SER A 54 -5.94 12.90 -14.12
CA SER A 54 -4.62 12.46 -13.67
C SER A 54 -3.54 13.48 -14.04
N TRP A 55 -2.56 13.67 -13.17
CA TRP A 55 -1.34 14.44 -13.48
C TRP A 55 -0.22 13.58 -14.07
N HIS A 56 -0.43 12.26 -14.11
CA HIS A 56 0.54 11.33 -14.62
C HIS A 56 0.55 11.28 -16.16
N SER A 57 1.74 11.19 -16.73
CA SER A 57 1.97 11.14 -18.18
C SER A 57 1.84 9.73 -18.74
N TYR A 58 1.37 9.59 -19.98
CA TYR A 58 1.44 8.34 -20.75
C TYR A 58 2.84 8.05 -21.31
N VAL A 59 3.72 9.05 -21.32
CA VAL A 59 5.13 8.92 -21.69
C VAL A 59 5.96 9.12 -20.43
N HIS A 60 6.63 8.06 -19.99
CA HIS A 60 7.33 8.03 -18.71
C HIS A 60 8.80 8.46 -18.84
N PRO A 61 9.49 8.80 -17.73
CA PRO A 61 10.88 9.29 -17.75
C PRO A 61 11.88 8.34 -18.43
N ASP A 62 11.60 7.04 -18.38
CA ASP A 62 12.41 5.99 -19.00
C ASP A 62 12.13 5.80 -20.52
N GLY A 63 11.20 6.59 -21.08
CA GLY A 63 10.76 6.53 -22.48
C GLY A 63 9.65 5.51 -22.75
N THR A 64 9.18 4.77 -21.74
CA THR A 64 8.07 3.82 -21.89
C THR A 64 6.77 4.56 -22.17
N VAL A 65 5.97 4.03 -23.09
CA VAL A 65 4.61 4.51 -23.36
C VAL A 65 3.61 3.50 -22.80
N SER A 66 2.99 3.84 -21.68
CA SER A 66 2.03 2.97 -20.98
C SER A 66 0.93 3.77 -20.29
N ALA A 67 -0.09 3.08 -19.80
CA ALA A 67 -1.14 3.73 -19.02
C ALA A 67 -0.54 4.26 -17.70
N PRO A 68 -0.88 5.49 -17.28
CA PRO A 68 -0.40 6.06 -16.04
C PRO A 68 -1.18 5.50 -14.84
N ILE A 69 -0.86 4.27 -14.48
CA ILE A 69 -1.50 3.55 -13.37
C ILE A 69 -0.57 3.49 -12.15
N GLN A 70 -1.19 3.19 -11.01
CA GLN A 70 -0.56 2.76 -9.78
C GLN A 70 -0.98 1.30 -9.59
N GLU A 71 -0.05 0.36 -9.71
CA GLU A 71 -0.42 -1.06 -9.77
C GLU A 71 -0.93 -1.58 -8.43
N ASP A 72 -0.47 -0.99 -7.32
CA ASP A 72 -0.96 -1.25 -5.97
C ASP A 72 -2.45 -0.98 -5.83
N GLU A 73 -3.03 -0.06 -6.62
CA GLU A 73 -4.47 0.21 -6.60
C GLU A 73 -5.31 -0.97 -7.10
N THR A 74 -4.81 -1.72 -8.09
CA THR A 74 -5.50 -2.94 -8.55
C THR A 74 -5.21 -4.09 -7.59
N ALA A 75 -3.96 -4.22 -7.14
CA ALA A 75 -3.54 -5.30 -6.26
C ALA A 75 -4.21 -5.23 -4.88
N SER A 76 -4.27 -4.05 -4.27
CA SER A 76 -4.89 -3.85 -2.94
C SER A 76 -6.38 -4.15 -2.96
N VAL A 77 -7.11 -3.80 -4.02
CA VAL A 77 -8.54 -4.14 -4.19
C VAL A 77 -8.74 -5.65 -4.31
N LEU A 78 -7.93 -6.32 -5.14
CA LEU A 78 -7.97 -7.77 -5.28
C LEU A 78 -7.66 -8.47 -3.95
N PHE A 79 -6.62 -8.02 -3.25
CA PHE A 79 -6.25 -8.55 -1.95
C PHE A 79 -7.38 -8.38 -0.93
N LEU A 80 -7.94 -7.16 -0.81
CA LEU A 80 -9.05 -6.89 0.12
C LEU A 80 -10.28 -7.74 -0.20
N PHE A 81 -10.61 -7.94 -1.49
CA PHE A 81 -11.72 -8.80 -1.88
C PHE A 81 -11.52 -10.24 -1.37
N CYS A 82 -10.31 -10.79 -1.54
CA CYS A 82 -9.99 -12.12 -1.03
C CYS A 82 -10.11 -12.18 0.51
N GLN A 83 -9.64 -11.16 1.23
CA GLN A 83 -9.80 -11.09 2.69
C GLN A 83 -11.27 -10.98 3.12
N PHE A 84 -12.05 -10.17 2.41
CA PHE A 84 -13.47 -9.99 2.65
C PHE A 84 -14.25 -11.30 2.44
N TYR A 85 -13.96 -12.02 1.36
CA TYR A 85 -14.55 -13.33 1.12
C TYR A 85 -14.14 -14.34 2.19
N ASN A 86 -12.85 -14.43 2.55
CA ASN A 86 -12.39 -15.34 3.61
C ASN A 86 -13.07 -15.08 4.97
N LYS A 87 -13.39 -13.81 5.26
CA LYS A 87 -14.09 -13.42 6.49
C LYS A 87 -15.58 -13.76 6.48
N THR A 88 -16.23 -13.70 5.31
CA THR A 88 -17.68 -13.84 5.18
C THR A 88 -18.12 -15.25 4.79
N GLY A 89 -17.31 -15.96 3.99
CA GLY A 89 -17.66 -17.26 3.41
C GLY A 89 -18.85 -17.21 2.45
N ASP A 90 -19.20 -16.02 1.95
CA ASP A 90 -20.39 -15.82 1.10
C ASP A 90 -20.09 -16.17 -0.36
N ASP A 91 -20.52 -17.37 -0.78
CA ASP A 91 -20.39 -17.86 -2.15
C ASP A 91 -21.06 -16.97 -3.21
N THR A 92 -22.05 -16.15 -2.84
CA THR A 92 -22.69 -15.22 -3.77
C THR A 92 -21.71 -14.15 -4.26
N LEU A 93 -20.70 -13.79 -3.46
CA LEU A 93 -19.61 -12.90 -3.87
C LEU A 93 -18.86 -13.51 -5.05
N LEU A 94 -18.50 -14.80 -4.96
CA LEU A 94 -17.74 -15.43 -6.02
C LEU A 94 -18.57 -15.65 -7.29
N GLN A 95 -19.87 -15.89 -7.17
CA GLN A 95 -20.77 -15.94 -8.35
C GLN A 95 -20.79 -14.61 -9.10
N ARG A 96 -20.76 -13.48 -8.38
CA ARG A 96 -20.83 -12.14 -8.98
C ARG A 96 -19.48 -11.63 -9.47
N PHE A 97 -18.42 -11.83 -8.69
CA PHE A 97 -17.15 -11.11 -8.84
C PHE A 97 -15.98 -11.95 -9.38
N TYR A 98 -16.03 -13.28 -9.30
CA TYR A 98 -14.85 -14.09 -9.63
C TYR A 98 -14.41 -13.91 -11.09
N THR A 99 -15.27 -14.24 -12.05
CA THR A 99 -14.94 -14.12 -13.48
C THR A 99 -14.90 -12.66 -13.97
N SER A 100 -15.67 -11.78 -13.33
CA SER A 100 -15.87 -10.40 -13.79
C SER A 100 -14.92 -9.38 -13.17
N MET A 101 -14.21 -9.73 -12.10
CA MET A 101 -13.29 -8.84 -11.37
C MET A 101 -12.02 -9.57 -10.95
N VAL A 102 -12.11 -10.69 -10.22
CA VAL A 102 -10.94 -11.41 -9.68
C VAL A 102 -10.03 -11.92 -10.79
N VAL A 103 -10.57 -12.69 -11.73
CA VAL A 103 -9.82 -13.26 -12.87
C VAL A 103 -9.13 -12.17 -13.71
N PRO A 104 -9.80 -11.11 -14.18
CA PRO A 104 -9.14 -10.08 -14.97
C PRO A 104 -8.09 -9.29 -14.19
N MET A 105 -8.32 -8.99 -12.90
CA MET A 105 -7.30 -8.33 -12.05
C MET A 105 -6.07 -9.22 -11.85
N ALA A 106 -6.26 -10.49 -11.48
CA ALA A 106 -5.16 -11.41 -11.25
C ALA A 106 -4.36 -11.68 -12.53
N ASN A 107 -5.04 -11.82 -13.69
CA ASN A 107 -4.37 -11.95 -14.99
C ASN A 107 -3.59 -10.70 -15.38
N PHE A 108 -4.14 -9.51 -15.11
CA PHE A 108 -3.44 -8.26 -15.33
C PHE A 108 -2.14 -8.24 -14.52
N LEU A 109 -2.22 -8.40 -13.20
CA LEU A 109 -1.08 -8.37 -12.29
C LEU A 109 -0.03 -9.43 -12.65
N ALA A 110 -0.46 -10.66 -12.94
CA ALA A 110 0.43 -11.75 -13.33
C ALA A 110 1.17 -11.48 -14.65
N SER A 111 0.52 -10.78 -15.60
CA SER A 111 1.11 -10.43 -16.89
C SER A 111 1.91 -9.12 -16.89
N TYR A 112 1.73 -8.29 -15.87
CA TYR A 112 2.40 -7.00 -15.70
C TYR A 112 3.74 -7.12 -14.97
N VAL A 113 4.42 -8.26 -15.12
CA VAL A 113 5.75 -8.54 -14.54
C VAL A 113 6.84 -8.39 -15.59
N ASP A 114 8.00 -7.87 -15.20
CA ASP A 114 9.18 -7.76 -16.06
C ASP A 114 9.98 -9.07 -16.07
N ASN A 115 10.20 -9.63 -17.26
CA ASN A 115 10.84 -10.94 -17.43
C ASN A 115 12.32 -11.00 -17.01
N ARG A 116 12.99 -9.86 -16.78
CA ARG A 116 14.41 -9.82 -16.37
C ARG A 116 14.56 -9.75 -14.86
N THR A 117 13.72 -8.94 -14.23
CA THR A 117 13.73 -8.73 -12.79
C THR A 117 12.86 -9.72 -12.05
N HIS A 118 11.84 -10.28 -12.71
CA HIS A 118 10.73 -11.03 -12.12
C HIS A 118 9.97 -10.23 -11.04
N LEU A 119 10.03 -8.90 -11.13
CA LEU A 119 9.26 -7.98 -10.31
C LEU A 119 8.16 -7.34 -11.17
N PRO A 120 7.12 -6.74 -10.56
CA PRO A 120 6.16 -5.95 -11.31
C PRO A 120 6.85 -4.88 -12.16
N LYS A 121 6.28 -4.57 -13.33
CA LYS A 121 6.80 -3.51 -14.19
C LYS A 121 6.64 -2.15 -13.49
N PRO A 122 7.42 -1.13 -13.89
CA PRO A 122 7.25 0.21 -13.37
C PRO A 122 5.79 0.70 -13.46
N SER A 123 5.32 1.27 -12.35
CA SER A 123 4.07 2.02 -12.21
C SER A 123 4.34 3.20 -11.26
N TYR A 124 3.36 4.09 -11.07
CA TYR A 124 3.53 5.15 -10.06
C TYR A 124 3.44 4.56 -8.66
N ASP A 125 4.27 5.06 -7.75
CA ASP A 125 4.25 4.65 -6.34
C ASP A 125 2.98 5.12 -5.62
N LEU A 126 2.74 4.59 -4.42
CA LEU A 126 1.59 4.96 -3.59
C LEU A 126 1.50 6.45 -3.26
N TRP A 127 2.64 7.15 -3.32
CA TRP A 127 2.77 8.59 -3.11
C TRP A 127 2.52 9.41 -4.38
N GLU A 128 2.27 8.73 -5.50
CA GLU A 128 1.84 9.32 -6.77
C GLU A 128 2.91 10.22 -7.41
N GLU A 129 4.19 9.92 -7.18
CA GLU A 129 5.32 10.79 -7.51
C GLU A 129 6.29 10.12 -8.49
N HIS A 130 6.62 8.85 -8.28
CA HIS A 130 7.71 8.18 -8.94
C HIS A 130 7.25 6.99 -9.76
N PHE A 131 7.50 7.05 -11.08
CA PHE A 131 7.30 5.91 -11.98
C PHE A 131 8.48 4.94 -11.89
N MET A 132 8.34 3.86 -11.14
CA MET A 132 9.39 2.88 -10.85
C MET A 132 8.79 1.56 -10.32
N VAL A 133 9.64 0.54 -10.13
CA VAL A 133 9.23 -0.65 -9.37
C VAL A 133 9.43 -0.34 -7.90
N THR A 134 8.40 -0.32 -7.07
CA THR A 134 8.54 -0.04 -5.63
C THR A 134 8.39 -1.28 -4.77
N THR A 135 9.02 -1.28 -3.60
CA THR A 135 8.89 -2.36 -2.61
C THR A 135 7.47 -2.52 -2.12
N TYR A 136 6.78 -1.41 -1.83
CA TYR A 136 5.37 -1.42 -1.43
C TYR A 136 4.45 -2.05 -2.50
N THR A 137 4.58 -1.60 -3.76
CA THR A 137 3.75 -2.16 -4.85
C THR A 137 4.07 -3.63 -5.07
N THR A 138 5.36 -3.99 -5.04
CA THR A 138 5.81 -5.38 -5.16
C THR A 138 5.18 -6.28 -4.09
N ALA A 139 5.19 -5.82 -2.83
CA ALA A 139 4.58 -6.55 -1.72
C ALA A 139 3.08 -6.76 -1.92
N THR A 140 2.37 -5.69 -2.30
CA THR A 140 0.93 -5.71 -2.52
C THR A 140 0.55 -6.64 -3.67
N VAL A 141 1.27 -6.57 -4.80
CA VAL A 141 1.03 -7.42 -5.99
C VAL A 141 1.27 -8.89 -5.65
N GLN A 142 2.37 -9.20 -4.96
CA GLN A 142 2.69 -10.56 -4.55
C GLN A 142 1.59 -11.15 -3.65
N ALA A 143 1.16 -10.40 -2.63
CA ALA A 143 0.11 -10.84 -1.71
C ALA A 143 -1.25 -10.98 -2.41
N ALA A 144 -1.59 -10.07 -3.32
CA ALA A 144 -2.83 -10.13 -4.09
C ALA A 144 -2.89 -11.37 -5.00
N LEU A 145 -1.81 -11.68 -5.72
CA LEU A 145 -1.71 -12.87 -6.56
C LEU A 145 -1.76 -14.16 -5.74
N PHE A 146 -1.07 -14.19 -4.60
CA PHE A 146 -1.11 -15.34 -3.70
C PHE A 146 -2.52 -15.56 -3.14
N ALA A 147 -3.19 -14.49 -2.70
CA ALA A 147 -4.57 -14.55 -2.20
C ALA A 147 -5.56 -14.99 -3.30
N ALA A 148 -5.41 -14.48 -4.52
CA ALA A 148 -6.22 -14.87 -5.67
C ALA A 148 -6.00 -16.34 -6.03
N ALA A 149 -4.78 -16.86 -5.97
CA ALA A 149 -4.48 -18.27 -6.23
C ALA A 149 -5.16 -19.18 -5.20
N ASN A 150 -5.13 -18.81 -3.92
CA ASN A 150 -5.84 -19.56 -2.87
C ASN A 150 -7.36 -19.54 -3.08
N LEU A 151 -7.90 -18.43 -3.58
CA LEU A 151 -9.31 -18.33 -3.92
C LEU A 151 -9.67 -19.17 -5.16
N ALA A 152 -8.77 -19.24 -6.15
CA ALA A 152 -8.92 -20.08 -7.33
C ALA A 152 -8.97 -21.57 -6.99
N ASP A 153 -8.16 -22.04 -6.03
CA ASP A 153 -8.23 -23.42 -5.54
C ASP A 153 -9.62 -23.76 -4.97
N GLN A 154 -10.22 -22.84 -4.20
CA GLN A 154 -11.58 -23.02 -3.66
C GLN A 154 -12.65 -23.08 -4.76
N ARG A 155 -12.42 -22.37 -5.88
CA ARG A 155 -13.27 -22.40 -7.09
C ARG A 155 -12.96 -23.58 -8.02
N ARG A 156 -11.92 -24.38 -7.72
CA ARG A 156 -11.39 -25.43 -8.61
C ARG A 156 -10.94 -24.89 -9.97
N ASP A 157 -10.46 -23.65 -10.00
CA ASP A 157 -9.79 -23.05 -11.14
C ASP A 157 -8.28 -23.35 -11.06
N GLU A 158 -7.94 -24.59 -11.36
CA GLU A 158 -6.56 -25.10 -11.24
C GLU A 158 -5.58 -24.32 -12.14
N VAL A 159 -6.04 -23.86 -13.30
CA VAL A 159 -5.22 -23.09 -14.25
C VAL A 159 -4.88 -21.72 -13.66
N GLY A 160 -5.88 -20.98 -13.17
CA GLY A 160 -5.66 -19.69 -12.51
C GLY A 160 -4.81 -19.84 -11.24
N ALA A 161 -5.10 -20.84 -10.41
CA ALA A 161 -4.37 -21.10 -9.18
C ALA A 161 -2.87 -21.31 -9.42
N VAL A 162 -2.50 -22.19 -10.36
CA VAL A 162 -1.10 -22.44 -10.69
C VAL A 162 -0.45 -21.20 -11.29
N ALA A 163 -1.08 -20.56 -12.29
CA ALA A 163 -0.48 -19.42 -12.98
C ALA A 163 -0.19 -18.24 -12.04
N TRP A 164 -1.14 -17.87 -11.17
CA TRP A 164 -0.96 -16.73 -10.28
C TRP A 164 -0.02 -17.05 -9.12
N ARG A 165 -0.05 -18.27 -8.60
CA ARG A 165 0.87 -18.71 -7.53
C ARG A 165 2.32 -18.72 -7.98
N THR A 166 2.61 -19.25 -9.17
CA THR A 166 3.97 -19.25 -9.72
C THR A 166 4.52 -17.84 -9.82
N VAL A 167 3.74 -16.88 -10.34
CA VAL A 167 4.18 -15.50 -10.45
C VAL A 167 4.38 -14.85 -9.07
N ALA A 168 3.49 -15.11 -8.11
CA ALA A 168 3.65 -14.61 -6.75
C ALA A 168 4.94 -15.14 -6.07
N GLU A 169 5.27 -16.41 -6.27
CA GLU A 169 6.51 -17.02 -5.75
C GLU A 169 7.76 -16.42 -6.40
N ASP A 170 7.75 -16.23 -7.72
CA ASP A 170 8.85 -15.59 -8.47
C ASP A 170 9.09 -14.15 -7.99
N ILE A 171 8.01 -13.39 -7.77
CA ILE A 171 8.09 -12.02 -7.23
C ILE A 171 8.71 -12.05 -5.83
N LYS A 172 8.23 -12.93 -4.94
CA LYS A 172 8.72 -13.02 -3.56
C LYS A 172 10.22 -13.33 -3.54
N GLN A 173 10.67 -14.33 -4.29
CA GLN A 173 12.10 -14.69 -4.38
C GLN A 173 12.96 -13.57 -4.98
N SER A 174 12.42 -12.82 -5.95
CA SER A 174 13.14 -11.74 -6.61
C SER A 174 13.21 -10.49 -5.76
N ALA A 175 12.17 -10.20 -4.99
CA ALA A 175 12.13 -9.11 -4.03
C ALA A 175 13.24 -9.27 -2.98
N GLN A 176 13.34 -10.47 -2.38
CA GLN A 176 14.38 -10.80 -1.40
C GLN A 176 15.80 -10.47 -1.89
N LYS A 177 16.08 -10.69 -3.18
CA LYS A 177 17.41 -10.46 -3.78
C LYS A 177 17.66 -9.01 -4.20
N ARG A 178 16.61 -8.23 -4.47
CA ARG A 178 16.71 -6.96 -5.21
C ARG A 178 16.27 -5.74 -4.42
N LEU A 179 15.34 -5.90 -3.49
CA LEU A 179 14.65 -4.80 -2.81
C LEU A 179 15.11 -4.62 -1.36
N TYR A 180 16.01 -5.48 -0.86
CA TYR A 180 16.70 -5.28 0.40
C TYR A 180 18.18 -4.96 0.16
N ASP A 181 18.72 -4.01 0.92
CA ASP A 181 20.14 -3.70 0.94
C ASP A 181 20.76 -4.23 2.25
N PRO A 182 21.54 -5.32 2.21
CA PRO A 182 22.15 -5.88 3.42
C PRO A 182 23.28 -5.02 3.98
N HIS A 183 23.85 -4.09 3.20
CA HIS A 183 24.88 -3.16 3.68
C HIS A 183 24.27 -2.02 4.48
N GLN A 184 23.17 -1.45 3.98
CA GLN A 184 22.43 -0.42 4.70
C GLN A 184 21.51 -1.01 5.77
N LYS A 185 21.21 -2.32 5.68
CA LYS A 185 20.21 -3.01 6.50
C LYS A 185 18.84 -2.33 6.41
N ALA A 186 18.41 -2.08 5.18
CA ALA A 186 17.19 -1.37 4.88
C ALA A 186 16.54 -1.89 3.60
N PHE A 187 15.21 -1.78 3.53
CA PHE A 187 14.53 -1.93 2.25
C PHE A 187 14.80 -0.72 1.38
N ARG A 188 15.12 -0.99 0.11
CA ARG A 188 15.19 0.02 -0.93
C ARG A 188 13.77 0.54 -1.19
N LYS A 189 13.60 1.82 -1.53
CA LYS A 189 12.31 2.31 -2.06
C LYS A 189 11.90 1.49 -3.29
N GLY A 190 12.89 1.18 -4.14
CA GLY A 190 12.71 0.21 -5.21
C GLY A 190 13.76 0.27 -6.30
N LEU A 191 13.37 0.02 -7.55
CA LEU A 191 14.24 0.01 -8.73
C LEU A 191 13.74 0.96 -9.82
N ARG A 192 14.62 1.85 -10.29
CA ARG A 192 14.36 2.74 -11.42
C ARG A 192 14.79 2.07 -12.72
N ARG A 193 13.89 2.08 -13.71
CA ARG A 193 14.19 1.58 -15.05
C ARG A 193 14.91 2.65 -15.86
N ASN A 194 16.04 2.28 -16.44
CA ASN A 194 16.83 3.12 -17.33
C ASN A 194 16.34 3.01 -18.78
N LYS A 195 16.65 4.01 -19.62
CA LYS A 195 16.27 4.03 -21.05
C LYS A 195 16.79 2.83 -21.86
N ASN A 196 17.92 2.25 -21.45
CA ASN A 196 18.49 1.04 -22.06
C ASN A 196 17.85 -0.26 -21.54
N GLY A 197 16.85 -0.18 -20.67
CA GLY A 197 16.15 -1.32 -20.08
C GLY A 197 16.89 -2.03 -18.95
N THR A 198 17.96 -1.45 -18.40
CA THR A 198 18.55 -1.90 -17.13
C THR A 198 17.83 -1.26 -15.94
N TYR A 199 18.11 -1.75 -14.73
CA TYR A 199 17.53 -1.22 -13.50
C TYR A 199 18.64 -0.72 -12.56
N THR A 200 18.39 0.42 -11.95
CA THR A 200 19.25 1.01 -10.91
C THR A 200 18.48 1.03 -9.59
N PRO A 201 19.08 0.58 -8.48
CA PRO A 201 18.49 0.70 -7.16
C PRO A 201 18.19 2.15 -6.77
N ASP A 202 17.07 2.37 -6.09
CA ASP A 202 16.76 3.61 -5.37
C ASP A 202 16.71 3.30 -3.87
N ASP A 203 17.73 3.80 -3.18
CA ASP A 203 18.01 3.47 -1.78
C ASP A 203 17.45 4.50 -0.81
N THR A 204 16.61 5.42 -1.31
CA THR A 204 15.82 6.33 -0.46
C THR A 204 15.05 5.51 0.58
N LEU A 205 15.21 5.83 1.86
CA LEU A 205 14.40 5.20 2.89
C LEU A 205 12.97 5.71 2.80
N ASP A 206 12.04 4.79 2.65
CA ASP A 206 10.61 5.08 2.52
C ASP A 206 9.83 4.17 3.46
N MET A 207 9.01 4.76 4.33
CA MET A 207 8.24 4.00 5.31
C MET A 207 7.19 3.11 4.65
N SER A 208 6.78 3.39 3.42
CA SER A 208 5.92 2.48 2.65
C SER A 208 6.62 1.17 2.26
N ALA A 209 7.94 1.18 2.06
CA ALA A 209 8.70 -0.04 1.75
C ALA A 209 8.72 -0.97 2.98
N VAL A 210 8.95 -0.40 4.16
CA VAL A 210 8.86 -1.10 5.45
C VAL A 210 7.44 -1.61 5.69
N TYR A 211 6.45 -0.72 5.56
CA TYR A 211 5.05 -1.05 5.78
C TYR A 211 4.58 -2.18 4.87
N GLY A 212 4.78 -2.03 3.56
CA GLY A 212 4.42 -3.03 2.56
C GLY A 212 5.10 -4.38 2.82
N ALA A 213 6.39 -4.37 3.18
CA ALA A 213 7.13 -5.60 3.45
C ALA A 213 6.53 -6.42 4.59
N PHE A 214 6.13 -5.78 5.70
CA PHE A 214 5.54 -6.49 6.83
C PHE A 214 4.05 -6.79 6.63
N ILE A 215 3.24 -5.80 6.23
CA ILE A 215 1.77 -5.95 6.24
C ILE A 215 1.30 -6.97 5.20
N TYR A 216 2.06 -7.14 4.11
CA TYR A 216 1.79 -8.10 3.05
C TYR A 216 2.68 -9.34 3.10
N GLY A 217 3.59 -9.45 4.07
CA GLY A 217 4.42 -10.65 4.26
C GLY A 217 5.39 -10.95 3.11
N LEU A 218 5.98 -9.90 2.52
CA LEU A 218 6.92 -10.04 1.39
C LEU A 218 8.23 -10.71 1.81
N TYR A 219 8.66 -10.51 3.05
CA TYR A 219 9.89 -11.06 3.61
C TYR A 219 9.60 -12.03 4.74
N ASP A 220 10.24 -13.20 4.70
CA ASP A 220 10.09 -14.24 5.73
C ASP A 220 11.05 -14.02 6.91
N ASP A 221 12.20 -13.37 6.66
CA ASP A 221 13.20 -13.08 7.68
C ASP A 221 12.77 -11.86 8.52
N GLN A 222 12.42 -12.13 9.77
CA GLN A 222 12.00 -11.11 10.72
C GLN A 222 13.16 -10.21 11.18
N GLU A 223 14.40 -10.69 11.10
CA GLU A 223 15.59 -9.91 11.44
C GLU A 223 15.82 -8.80 10.41
N ASP A 224 15.70 -9.11 9.11
CA ASP A 224 15.83 -8.11 8.04
C ASP A 224 14.75 -7.02 8.17
N LEU A 225 13.51 -7.41 8.48
CA LEU A 225 12.43 -6.46 8.73
C LEU A 225 12.73 -5.58 9.96
N HIS A 226 13.16 -6.18 11.07
CA HIS A 226 13.48 -5.44 12.29
C HIS A 226 14.63 -4.45 12.08
N GLN A 227 15.68 -4.88 11.38
CA GLN A 227 16.81 -4.01 11.05
C GLN A 227 16.38 -2.87 10.11
N ALA A 228 15.53 -3.13 9.12
CA ALA A 228 15.02 -2.10 8.23
C ALA A 228 14.18 -1.05 8.98
N VAL A 229 13.35 -1.48 9.94
CA VAL A 229 12.61 -0.57 10.82
C VAL A 229 13.60 0.28 11.63
N GLN A 230 14.56 -0.34 12.32
CA GLN A 230 15.52 0.40 13.15
C GLN A 230 16.34 1.41 12.33
N THR A 231 16.82 1.02 11.15
CA THR A 231 17.55 1.91 10.24
C THR A 231 16.70 3.12 9.83
N ALA A 232 15.41 2.91 9.53
CA ALA A 232 14.50 4.01 9.21
C ALA A 232 14.28 4.93 10.42
N LEU A 233 14.05 4.39 11.61
CA LEU A 233 13.85 5.19 12.82
C LEU A 233 15.09 6.02 13.17
N ASP A 234 16.28 5.44 13.05
CA ASP A 234 17.55 6.12 13.27
C ASP A 234 17.75 7.25 12.27
N ARG A 235 17.46 6.99 10.98
CA ARG A 235 17.57 7.98 9.90
C ARG A 235 16.62 9.16 10.10
N PHE A 236 15.38 8.90 10.50
CA PHE A 236 14.38 9.93 10.72
C PHE A 236 14.48 10.57 12.11
N HIS A 237 15.48 10.21 12.91
CA HIS A 237 15.67 10.69 14.27
C HIS A 237 14.40 10.55 15.12
N PHE A 238 13.70 9.42 14.95
CA PHE A 238 12.43 9.14 15.59
C PHE A 238 12.57 9.16 17.11
N LYS A 239 11.56 9.73 17.78
CA LYS A 239 11.45 9.77 19.24
C LYS A 239 10.05 9.38 19.65
N LEU A 240 9.95 8.44 20.59
CA LEU A 240 8.66 7.91 21.02
C LEU A 240 7.82 8.93 21.79
N GLU A 241 8.44 9.96 22.37
CA GLU A 241 7.76 11.08 23.03
C GLU A 241 7.02 12.00 22.04
N THR A 242 7.50 12.07 20.80
CA THR A 242 6.91 12.85 19.70
C THR A 242 6.94 11.99 18.42
N PRO A 243 6.09 10.96 18.34
CA PRO A 243 6.26 9.85 17.40
C PRO A 243 5.76 10.17 15.98
N GLY A 244 6.15 11.32 15.44
CA GLY A 244 5.88 11.69 14.06
C GLY A 244 6.92 11.11 13.11
N LEU A 245 6.48 10.62 11.96
CA LEU A 245 7.33 10.11 10.89
C LEU A 245 6.95 10.69 9.53
N PRO A 246 7.94 11.03 8.67
CA PRO A 246 7.69 11.43 7.29
C PRO A 246 7.40 10.21 6.41
N ARG A 247 6.92 10.45 5.18
CA ARG A 247 6.74 9.38 4.18
C ARG A 247 8.07 8.71 3.81
N TYR A 248 9.05 9.52 3.45
CA TYR A 248 10.38 9.09 3.01
C TYR A 248 11.41 10.22 3.20
N GLU A 249 12.70 9.92 2.97
CA GLU A 249 13.79 10.90 3.12
C GLU A 249 13.63 12.12 2.22
N ASP A 250 13.90 13.29 2.77
CA ASP A 250 13.86 14.58 2.06
C ASP A 250 12.52 14.90 1.35
N ASP A 251 11.42 14.28 1.78
CA ASP A 251 10.07 14.59 1.31
C ASP A 251 9.78 16.10 1.44
N ALA A 252 9.48 16.74 0.31
CA ALA A 252 9.27 18.18 0.20
C ALA A 252 7.79 18.58 0.18
N TYR A 253 6.86 17.61 0.19
CA TYR A 253 5.44 17.88 0.03
C TYR A 253 4.88 18.65 1.24
N TYR A 254 4.42 19.89 0.98
CA TYR A 254 4.03 20.88 1.99
C TYR A 254 5.11 21.22 3.04
N ARG A 255 6.38 20.90 2.79
CA ARG A 255 7.49 21.24 3.68
C ARG A 255 7.62 22.75 3.80
N SER A 256 7.76 23.26 5.02
CA SER A 256 7.69 24.69 5.31
C SER A 256 8.87 25.48 4.73
N ALA A 257 10.05 24.86 4.63
CA ALA A 257 11.25 25.42 4.01
C ALA A 257 12.16 24.32 3.44
N PRO A 258 13.10 24.63 2.52
CA PRO A 258 14.03 23.64 1.99
C PRO A 258 14.90 22.94 3.03
N ASP A 259 15.24 23.61 4.14
CA ASP A 259 16.07 23.12 5.25
C ASP A 259 15.26 22.65 6.46
N ALA A 260 13.94 22.80 6.44
CA ALA A 260 13.06 22.26 7.47
C ALA A 260 12.98 20.72 7.36
N PRO A 261 12.69 20.01 8.46
CA PRO A 261 12.36 18.59 8.40
C PRO A 261 11.09 18.35 7.56
N SER A 262 11.00 17.19 6.91
CA SER A 262 9.79 16.74 6.23
C SER A 262 8.60 16.65 7.20
N ASN A 263 7.40 16.95 6.71
CA ASN A 263 6.20 16.87 7.53
C ASN A 263 5.93 15.44 8.00
N TRP A 264 5.35 15.34 9.19
CA TRP A 264 4.91 14.06 9.74
C TRP A 264 3.54 13.67 9.20
N TRP A 265 3.35 12.39 8.97
CA TRP A 265 2.10 11.80 8.49
C TRP A 265 1.53 10.87 9.56
N PHE A 266 0.27 11.07 9.94
CA PHE A 266 -0.37 10.20 10.93
C PHE A 266 -0.40 8.75 10.46
N ILE A 267 -0.69 8.53 9.17
CA ILE A 267 -0.72 7.19 8.55
C ILE A 267 0.60 6.46 8.79
N VAL A 268 1.72 7.14 8.54
CA VAL A 268 3.05 6.54 8.66
C VAL A 268 3.42 6.24 10.11
N SER A 269 3.10 7.15 11.04
CA SER A 269 3.26 6.89 12.47
C SER A 269 2.40 5.69 12.91
N LEU A 270 1.17 5.57 12.42
CA LEU A 270 0.27 4.47 12.75
C LEU A 270 0.72 3.14 12.16
N TRP A 271 1.37 3.13 11.00
CA TRP A 271 2.03 1.93 10.47
C TRP A 271 3.12 1.41 11.42
N LEU A 272 3.91 2.31 12.02
CA LEU A 272 4.87 1.91 13.05
C LEU A 272 4.16 1.36 14.31
N ALA A 273 3.04 1.96 14.71
CA ALA A 273 2.25 1.44 15.83
C ALA A 273 1.75 0.02 15.55
N GLN A 274 1.27 -0.26 14.34
CA GLN A 274 0.86 -1.61 13.92
C GLN A 274 2.04 -2.59 13.92
N TYR A 275 3.21 -2.17 13.46
CA TYR A 275 4.44 -2.97 13.57
C TYR A 275 4.78 -3.29 15.03
N TYR A 276 4.74 -2.30 15.93
CA TYR A 276 4.99 -2.54 17.35
C TYR A 276 3.96 -3.49 17.97
N LEU A 277 2.68 -3.36 17.62
CA LEU A 277 1.67 -4.34 18.04
C LEU A 277 2.04 -5.73 17.54
N GLU A 278 2.42 -5.89 16.27
CA GLU A 278 2.83 -7.18 15.71
C GLU A 278 3.97 -7.82 16.51
N CYS A 279 4.99 -7.03 16.86
CA CYS A 279 6.12 -7.45 17.69
C CYS A 279 5.78 -7.65 19.19
N GLY A 280 4.56 -7.30 19.63
CA GLY A 280 4.14 -7.38 21.03
C GLY A 280 4.59 -6.22 21.92
N ASP A 281 5.08 -5.11 21.35
CA ASP A 281 5.38 -3.87 22.05
C ASP A 281 4.15 -2.94 22.12
N GLU A 282 3.18 -3.34 22.93
CA GLU A 282 1.94 -2.60 23.13
C GLU A 282 2.16 -1.20 23.73
N ASN A 283 3.20 -1.04 24.56
CA ASN A 283 3.49 0.24 25.20
C ASN A 283 3.91 1.29 24.17
N SER A 284 4.80 0.94 23.25
CA SER A 284 5.21 1.85 22.17
C SER A 284 4.05 2.15 21.24
N ALA A 285 3.28 1.14 20.83
CA ALA A 285 2.09 1.35 20.01
C ALA A 285 1.07 2.30 20.67
N GLN A 286 0.77 2.09 21.96
CA GLN A 286 -0.17 2.92 22.70
C GLN A 286 0.30 4.38 22.82
N ARG A 287 1.60 4.62 22.93
CA ARG A 287 2.15 5.99 22.91
C ARG A 287 1.90 6.67 21.58
N ILE A 288 2.10 5.97 20.47
CA ILE A 288 1.80 6.52 19.13
C ILE A 288 0.30 6.80 18.98
N ILE A 289 -0.57 5.84 19.33
CA ILE A 289 -2.03 6.00 19.26
C ILE A 289 -2.48 7.19 20.10
N SER A 290 -1.95 7.34 21.31
CA SER A 290 -2.29 8.44 22.22
C SER A 290 -1.80 9.78 21.67
N TRP A 291 -0.61 9.82 21.06
CA TRP A 291 -0.11 11.01 20.37
C TRP A 291 -1.04 11.38 19.21
N VAL A 292 -1.36 10.47 18.29
CA VAL A 292 -2.27 10.75 17.15
C VAL A 292 -3.62 11.27 17.65
N SER A 293 -4.20 10.63 18.66
CA SER A 293 -5.46 11.08 19.28
C SER A 293 -5.38 12.51 19.83
N SER A 294 -4.25 12.87 20.46
CA SER A 294 -4.03 14.22 20.98
C SER A 294 -3.90 15.30 19.90
N GLN A 295 -3.61 14.91 18.66
CA GLN A 295 -3.50 15.84 17.54
C GLN A 295 -4.84 16.04 16.81
N ALA A 296 -5.87 15.23 17.10
CA ALA A 296 -7.17 15.39 16.48
C ALA A 296 -7.85 16.68 16.95
N TRP A 297 -8.66 17.27 16.07
CA TRP A 297 -9.54 18.38 16.46
C TRP A 297 -10.48 17.98 17.60
N PRO A 298 -11.10 18.93 18.31
CA PRO A 298 -12.16 18.62 19.28
C PRO A 298 -13.33 17.81 18.69
N THR A 299 -13.51 17.85 17.37
CA THR A 299 -14.51 17.06 16.63
C THR A 299 -14.02 15.66 16.21
N GLY A 300 -12.78 15.28 16.56
CA GLY A 300 -12.15 14.01 16.17
C GLY A 300 -11.56 13.98 14.76
N VAL A 301 -11.40 15.15 14.13
CA VAL A 301 -10.86 15.23 12.75
C VAL A 301 -9.33 15.15 12.77
N LEU A 302 -8.76 14.27 11.95
CA LEU A 302 -7.34 14.18 11.64
C LEU A 302 -7.07 14.72 10.23
N SER A 303 -6.06 15.58 10.10
CA SER A 303 -5.52 16.03 8.82
C SER A 303 -4.68 14.93 8.13
N GLU A 304 -4.10 15.25 6.99
CA GLU A 304 -3.08 14.41 6.34
C GLU A 304 -1.72 14.52 7.07
N GLN A 305 -1.31 15.74 7.44
CA GLN A 305 0.04 16.00 7.92
C GLN A 305 0.10 16.97 9.10
N ILE A 306 1.23 16.93 9.81
CA ILE A 306 1.67 17.92 10.80
C ILE A 306 3.05 18.43 10.43
N ASP A 307 3.23 19.75 10.49
CA ASP A 307 4.52 20.41 10.43
C ASP A 307 5.28 20.19 11.75
N PRO A 308 6.46 19.52 11.74
CA PRO A 308 7.19 19.16 12.96
C PRO A 308 7.78 20.37 13.69
N VAL A 309 7.92 21.52 13.03
CA VAL A 309 8.50 22.73 13.62
C VAL A 309 7.43 23.54 14.33
N SER A 310 6.30 23.77 13.66
CA SER A 310 5.23 24.62 14.19
C SER A 310 4.16 23.85 14.95
N GLY A 311 4.08 22.53 14.77
CA GLY A 311 2.97 21.70 15.24
C GLY A 311 1.66 21.96 14.47
N SER A 312 1.69 22.79 13.43
CA SER A 312 0.48 23.12 12.66
C SER A 312 0.12 22.00 11.71
N GLU A 313 -1.16 21.68 11.61
CA GLU A 313 -1.66 20.78 10.59
C GLU A 313 -1.47 21.34 9.18
N ARG A 314 -1.22 20.46 8.22
CA ARG A 314 -1.09 20.79 6.79
C ARG A 314 -1.97 19.87 5.94
N SER A 315 -2.28 20.36 4.74
CA SER A 315 -3.04 19.65 3.72
C SER A 315 -4.50 19.34 4.15
N VAL A 316 -5.11 18.32 3.55
CA VAL A 316 -6.54 18.01 3.64
C VAL A 316 -6.93 17.56 5.06
N ALA A 317 -8.06 18.07 5.56
CA ALA A 317 -8.69 17.63 6.81
C ALA A 317 -10.23 17.61 6.65
N PRO A 318 -10.92 16.49 6.94
CA PRO A 318 -10.37 15.19 7.28
C PRO A 318 -9.71 14.49 6.08
N LEU A 319 -8.59 13.80 6.32
CA LEU A 319 -8.14 12.76 5.39
C LEU A 319 -8.77 11.41 5.79
N CYS A 320 -9.57 10.82 4.90
CA CYS A 320 -10.24 9.55 5.18
C CYS A 320 -9.26 8.43 5.52
N TRP A 321 -8.08 8.38 4.89
CA TRP A 321 -7.07 7.38 5.17
C TRP A 321 -6.48 7.55 6.59
N SER A 322 -6.13 8.77 7.03
CA SER A 322 -5.68 8.99 8.43
C SER A 322 -6.70 8.48 9.45
N GLN A 323 -7.98 8.73 9.21
CA GLN A 323 -9.07 8.26 10.08
C GLN A 323 -9.17 6.73 10.08
N ALA A 324 -9.14 6.12 8.90
CA ALA A 324 -9.24 4.68 8.75
C ALA A 324 -8.05 3.95 9.36
N GLU A 325 -6.83 4.47 9.17
CA GLU A 325 -5.61 3.92 9.73
C GLU A 325 -5.68 3.96 11.27
N PHE A 326 -6.16 5.07 11.84
CA PHE A 326 -6.31 5.19 13.29
C PHE A 326 -7.27 4.14 13.85
N ILE A 327 -8.43 3.96 13.21
CA ILE A 327 -9.40 2.93 13.61
C ILE A 327 -8.81 1.53 13.42
N SER A 328 -8.11 1.26 12.32
CA SER A 328 -7.49 -0.04 12.06
C SER A 328 -6.49 -0.40 13.16
N THR A 329 -5.61 0.54 13.53
CA THR A 329 -4.63 0.36 14.60
C THR A 329 -5.30 0.14 15.96
N ILE A 330 -6.39 0.86 16.29
CA ILE A 330 -7.16 0.59 17.52
C ILE A 330 -7.75 -0.82 17.50
N LEU A 331 -8.29 -1.25 16.37
CA LEU A 331 -8.84 -2.61 16.27
C LEU A 331 -7.77 -3.69 16.42
N ASP A 332 -6.49 -3.39 16.15
CA ASP A 332 -5.37 -4.31 16.36
C ASP A 332 -5.04 -4.48 17.85
N THR A 333 -5.36 -3.49 18.70
CA THR A 333 -5.19 -3.61 20.16
C THR A 333 -6.27 -4.47 20.81
N ILE A 334 -7.40 -4.71 20.13
CA ILE A 334 -8.55 -5.46 20.67
C ILE A 334 -8.49 -6.95 20.33
N LYS A 335 -7.85 -7.30 19.20
CA LYS A 335 -7.91 -8.64 18.59
C LYS A 335 -6.83 -9.62 19.07
N ARG A 336 -6.30 -9.42 20.27
CA ARG A 336 -5.28 -10.32 20.85
C ARG A 336 -5.83 -11.13 22.01
#